data_AF-D6KC49-F1
#
_entry.id   AF-D6KC49-F1
#
_cell.length_a   1.000
_cell.length_b   1.000
_cell.length_c   1.000
_cell.angle_alpha   90.00
_cell.angle_beta   90.00
_cell.angle_gamma   90.00
#
_symmetry.space_group_name_H-M   'P 1'
#
loop_
_entity.id
_entity.type
_entity.pdbx_description
1 polymer ?
#
loop_
_entity_poly.entity_id
_entity_poly.type
_entity_poly.pdbx_seq_one_letter_code
_entity_poly.pdbx_strand_id
1 'polypeptide(L)'
;MPLLRRALGELENREEPDRRMAGRVRAALGVVHGHLGETEEAIRELRAAVAELGAASKGMQYEAQALEQLAGVARRAGGRTELVRECLSRAADIHEALGDRDRARELRERLADDAGE
;
A
#
# COMPACT_ATOMS: atom_id res chain seq x y z
N MET A 1 -3.15 -18.10 2.73
CA MET A 1 -2.96 -17.52 1.38
C MET A 1 -3.83 -18.08 0.24
N PRO A 2 -4.15 -19.40 0.12
CA PRO A 2 -4.79 -19.90 -1.10
C PRO A 2 -6.17 -19.28 -1.39
N LEU A 3 -6.93 -18.95 -0.34
CA LEU A 3 -8.22 -18.26 -0.48
C LEU A 3 -8.08 -16.84 -1.06
N LEU A 4 -7.06 -16.08 -0.65
CA LEU A 4 -6.81 -14.73 -1.17
C LEU A 4 -6.39 -14.78 -2.64
N ARG A 5 -5.53 -15.72 -3.03
CA ARG A 5 -5.12 -15.89 -4.43
C ARG A 5 -6.27 -16.32 -5.33
N ARG A 6 -7.15 -17.20 -4.83
CA ARG A 6 -8.38 -17.57 -5.54
C ARG A 6 -9.31 -16.37 -5.71
N ALA A 7 -9.57 -15.62 -4.65
CA ALA A 7 -10.41 -14.43 -4.70
C ALA A 7 -9.85 -13.38 -5.66
N LEU A 8 -8.53 -13.17 -5.67
CA LEU A 8 -7.87 -12.28 -6.62
C LEU A 8 -8.14 -12.71 -8.07
N GLY A 9 -7.92 -13.98 -8.38
CA GLY A 9 -8.22 -14.52 -9.72
C GLY A 9 -9.70 -14.39 -10.09
N GLU A 10 -10.62 -14.61 -9.15
CA GLU A 10 -12.06 -14.43 -9.38
C GLU A 10 -12.47 -12.96 -9.60
N LEU A 11 -11.70 -11.99 -9.12
CA LEU A 11 -11.96 -10.55 -9.32
C LEU A 11 -11.35 -10.02 -10.61
N GLU A 12 -10.20 -10.55 -11.01
CA GLU A 12 -9.50 -10.18 -12.24
C GLU A 12 -10.12 -10.79 -13.49
N ASN A 13 -10.68 -11.99 -13.39
CA ASN A 13 -11.23 -12.75 -14.53
C ASN A 13 -12.75 -12.58 -14.72
N ARG A 14 -13.38 -11.61 -14.05
CA ARG A 14 -14.79 -11.27 -14.31
C ARG A 14 -14.95 -10.64 -15.68
N GLU A 15 -16.15 -10.73 -16.25
CA GLU A 15 -16.53 -10.02 -17.48
C GLU A 15 -16.25 -8.50 -17.36
N GLU A 16 -16.55 -7.94 -16.19
CA GLU A 16 -16.08 -6.61 -15.77
C GLU A 16 -15.14 -6.76 -14.55
N PRO A 17 -13.81 -6.65 -14.74
CA PRO A 17 -12.85 -6.83 -13.64
C PRO A 17 -13.03 -5.80 -12.52
N ASP A 18 -13.17 -6.27 -11.28
CA ASP A 18 -13.22 -5.40 -10.10
C ASP A 18 -11.79 -5.06 -9.64
N ARG A 19 -11.15 -4.15 -10.39
CA ARG A 19 -9.77 -3.71 -10.14
C ARG A 19 -9.57 -3.14 -8.74
N ARG A 20 -10.58 -2.46 -8.20
CA ARG A 20 -10.51 -1.88 -6.85
C ARG A 20 -10.45 -2.99 -5.80
N MET A 21 -11.32 -4.00 -5.91
CA MET A 21 -11.30 -5.12 -4.97
C MET A 21 -10.07 -6.01 -5.17
N ALA A 22 -9.64 -6.23 -6.42
CA ALA A 22 -8.40 -6.94 -6.73
C ALA A 22 -7.20 -6.28 -6.03
N GLY A 23 -7.05 -4.95 -6.17
CA GLY A 23 -6.00 -4.20 -5.50
C GLY A 23 -6.04 -4.31 -3.96
N ARG A 24 -7.24 -4.33 -3.36
CA ARG A 24 -7.38 -4.57 -1.91
C ARG A 24 -6.95 -5.98 -1.50
N VAL A 25 -7.28 -6.99 -2.30
CA VAL A 25 -6.84 -8.38 -2.04
C VAL A 25 -5.32 -8.51 -2.20
N ARG A 26 -4.71 -7.83 -3.18
CA ARG A 26 -3.25 -7.74 -3.31
C ARG A 26 -2.61 -7.08 -2.11
N ALA A 27 -3.17 -5.98 -1.61
CA ALA A 27 -2.67 -5.34 -0.39
C ALA A 27 -2.69 -6.31 0.81
N ALA A 28 -3.78 -7.08 0.96
CA ALA A 28 -3.87 -8.10 1.99
C ALA A 28 -2.84 -9.23 1.82
N LEU A 29 -2.58 -9.69 0.60
CA LEU A 29 -1.50 -10.65 0.32
C LEU A 29 -0.14 -10.09 0.73
N GLY A 30 0.15 -8.84 0.39
CA GLY A 30 1.39 -8.18 0.76
C GLY A 30 1.58 -8.03 2.27
N VAL A 31 0.53 -7.70 3.01
CA VAL A 31 0.56 -7.68 4.49
C VAL A 31 0.84 -9.07 5.05
N VAL A 32 0.20 -10.12 4.51
CA VAL A 32 0.44 -11.51 4.94
C VAL A 32 1.90 -11.92 4.69
N HIS A 33 2.44 -11.65 3.50
CA HIS A 33 3.86 -11.88 3.19
C HIS A 33 4.77 -11.13 4.19
N GLY A 34 4.44 -9.87 4.51
CA GLY A 34 5.19 -9.07 5.47
C GLY A 34 5.20 -9.65 6.90
N HIS A 35 4.09 -10.25 7.34
CA HIS A 35 4.02 -10.95 8.63
C HIS A 35 4.79 -12.28 8.64
N LEU A 36 4.97 -12.90 7.48
CA LEU A 36 5.77 -14.13 7.33
C LEU A 36 7.27 -13.86 7.16
N GLY A 37 7.68 -12.59 7.10
CA GLY A 37 9.07 -12.19 6.86
C GLY A 37 9.49 -12.25 5.39
N GLU A 38 8.56 -12.59 4.48
CA GLU A 38 8.74 -12.66 3.03
C GLU A 38 8.71 -11.24 2.45
N THR A 39 9.79 -10.49 2.75
CA THR A 39 9.85 -9.03 2.58
C THR A 39 9.75 -8.60 1.11
N GLU A 40 10.41 -9.31 0.20
CA GLU A 40 10.40 -8.96 -1.23
C GLU A 40 9.03 -9.25 -1.86
N GLU A 41 8.40 -10.37 -1.50
CA GLU A 41 7.04 -10.72 -1.90
C GLU A 41 6.04 -9.69 -1.36
N ALA A 42 6.19 -9.27 -0.10
CA ALA A 42 5.36 -8.24 0.51
C ALA A 42 5.42 -6.93 -0.26
N ILE A 43 6.64 -6.46 -0.58
CA ILE A 43 6.85 -5.24 -1.37
C ILE A 43 6.27 -5.37 -2.77
N ARG A 44 6.47 -6.52 -3.43
CA ARG A 44 5.93 -6.78 -4.78
C ARG A 44 4.41 -6.67 -4.79
N GLU A 45 3.72 -7.36 -3.88
CA GLU A 45 2.26 -7.36 -3.81
C GLU A 45 1.70 -5.99 -3.41
N LEU A 46 2.34 -5.30 -2.46
CA LEU A 46 1.92 -3.95 -2.05
C LEU A 46 2.12 -2.91 -3.17
N ARG A 47 3.22 -2.98 -3.94
CA ARG A 47 3.42 -2.11 -5.11
C ARG A 47 2.37 -2.35 -6.19
N ALA A 48 2.06 -3.61 -6.48
CA ALA A 48 1.00 -3.95 -7.43
C ALA A 48 -0.36 -3.42 -6.94
N ALA A 49 -0.66 -3.54 -5.64
CA ALA A 49 -1.87 -2.99 -5.05
C ALA A 49 -1.95 -1.46 -5.20
N VAL A 50 -0.87 -0.73 -4.90
CA VAL A 50 -0.82 0.74 -5.05
C VAL A 50 -1.09 1.15 -6.49
N ALA A 51 -0.46 0.48 -7.46
CA ALA A 51 -0.66 0.78 -8.88
C ALA A 51 -2.11 0.54 -9.32
N GLU A 52 -2.70 -0.58 -8.94
CA GLU A 52 -4.10 -0.91 -9.27
C GLU A 52 -5.10 0.03 -8.61
N LEU A 53 -4.90 0.36 -7.33
CA LEU A 53 -5.79 1.22 -6.56
C LEU A 53 -5.72 2.67 -7.03
N GLY A 54 -4.54 3.17 -7.42
CA GLY A 54 -4.39 4.51 -7.99
C GLY A 54 -5.02 4.66 -9.38
N ALA A 55 -5.11 3.56 -10.14
CA ALA A 55 -5.82 3.55 -11.42
C ALA A 55 -7.35 3.37 -11.26
N ALA A 56 -7.83 2.95 -10.09
CA ALA A 56 -9.23 2.66 -9.86
C ALA A 56 -10.03 3.91 -9.44
N SER A 57 -11.24 4.05 -9.98
CA SER A 57 -12.17 5.09 -9.51
C SER A 57 -12.48 4.90 -8.02
N LYS A 58 -12.39 5.98 -7.24
CA LYS A 58 -12.56 5.97 -5.77
C LYS A 58 -11.59 5.01 -5.05
N GLY A 59 -10.41 4.77 -5.64
CA GLY A 59 -9.36 3.93 -5.05
C GLY A 59 -8.41 4.67 -4.10
N MET A 60 -8.39 6.00 -4.12
CA MET A 60 -7.45 6.85 -3.36
C MET A 60 -7.33 6.47 -1.87
N GLN A 61 -8.45 6.28 -1.16
CA GLN A 61 -8.43 5.88 0.26
C GLN A 61 -7.68 4.54 0.47
N TYR A 62 -7.90 3.57 -0.40
CA TYR A 62 -7.22 2.27 -0.32
C TYR A 62 -5.76 2.35 -0.79
N GLU A 63 -5.47 3.21 -1.76
CA GLU A 63 -4.10 3.48 -2.23
C GLU A 63 -3.25 4.04 -1.09
N ALA A 64 -3.75 5.05 -0.35
CA ALA A 64 -3.07 5.60 0.80
C ALA A 64 -2.79 4.52 1.86
N GLN A 65 -3.78 3.69 2.17
CA GLN A 65 -3.59 2.57 3.09
C GLN A 65 -2.52 1.58 2.61
N ALA A 66 -2.50 1.23 1.32
CA ALA A 66 -1.51 0.32 0.76
C ALA A 66 -0.08 0.93 0.80
N LEU A 67 0.05 2.23 0.54
CA LEU A 67 1.31 2.97 0.67
C LEU A 67 1.83 2.95 2.12
N GLU A 68 0.95 3.16 3.10
CA GLU A 68 1.33 3.09 4.52
C GLU A 68 1.81 1.69 4.94
N GLN A 69 1.17 0.63 4.44
CA GLN A 69 1.63 -0.75 4.66
C GLN A 69 2.98 -1.00 4.00
N LEU A 70 3.17 -0.50 2.77
CA LEU A 70 4.44 -0.61 2.04
C LEU A 70 5.58 0.09 2.77
N ALA A 71 5.35 1.31 3.27
CA ALA A 71 6.28 2.03 4.12
C ALA A 71 6.63 1.23 5.38
N GLY A 72 5.64 0.63 6.04
CA GLY A 72 5.87 -0.19 7.23
C GLY A 72 6.73 -1.43 6.97
N VAL A 73 6.48 -2.15 5.86
CA VAL A 73 7.30 -3.30 5.45
C VAL A 73 8.71 -2.86 5.08
N ALA A 74 8.85 -1.80 4.29
CA ALA A 74 10.14 -1.28 3.85
C ALA A 74 11.00 -0.81 5.04
N ARG A 75 10.40 -0.14 6.03
CA ARG A 75 11.08 0.31 7.25
C ARG A 75 11.61 -0.87 8.06
N ARG A 76 10.78 -1.91 8.30
CA ARG A 76 11.21 -3.11 9.06
C ARG A 76 12.34 -3.88 8.41
N ALA A 77 12.42 -3.84 7.09
CA ALA A 77 13.46 -4.55 6.35
C ALA A 77 14.84 -3.88 6.42
N GLY A 78 14.90 -2.59 6.77
CA GLY A 78 16.12 -1.79 6.74
C GLY A 78 16.61 -1.47 5.33
N GLY A 79 17.41 -0.40 5.19
CA GLY A 79 18.08 -0.05 3.93
C GLY A 79 17.17 0.36 2.77
N ARG A 80 15.91 0.73 3.04
CA ARG A 80 14.93 1.18 2.02
C ARG A 80 14.34 2.56 2.34
N THR A 81 15.17 3.46 2.84
CA THR A 81 14.75 4.79 3.32
C THR A 81 14.06 5.60 2.23
N GLU A 82 14.53 5.56 0.99
CA GLU A 82 13.91 6.25 -0.15
C GLU A 82 12.48 5.74 -0.40
N LEU A 83 12.28 4.42 -0.39
CA LEU A 83 10.96 3.81 -0.58
C LEU A 83 9.99 4.20 0.55
N VAL A 84 10.48 4.23 1.80
CA VAL A 84 9.66 4.69 2.93
C VAL A 84 9.24 6.14 2.73
N ARG A 85 10.18 7.02 2.33
CA ARG A 85 9.90 8.43 2.09
C ARG A 85 8.90 8.66 0.97
N GLU A 86 9.08 7.99 -0.17
CA GLU A 86 8.14 8.04 -1.30
C GLU A 86 6.73 7.61 -0.89
N CYS A 87 6.62 6.52 -0.14
CA CYS A 87 5.34 5.99 0.29
C CYS A 87 4.63 6.94 1.28
N LEU A 88 5.33 7.44 2.29
CA LEU A 88 4.76 8.33 3.29
C LEU A 88 4.36 9.69 2.69
N SER A 89 5.19 10.25 1.81
CA SER A 89 4.87 11.50 1.11
C SER A 89 3.59 11.37 0.29
N ARG A 90 3.50 10.34 -0.56
CA ARG A 90 2.33 10.12 -1.41
C ARG A 90 1.08 9.81 -0.60
N ALA A 91 1.19 9.02 0.46
CA ALA A 91 0.06 8.74 1.36
C ALA A 91 -0.45 10.03 2.04
N ALA A 92 0.45 10.91 2.48
CA ALA A 92 0.09 12.20 3.08
C ALA A 92 -0.65 13.10 2.09
N ASP A 93 -0.19 13.16 0.83
CA ASP A 93 -0.84 13.96 -0.21
C ASP A 93 -2.24 13.45 -0.55
N ILE A 94 -2.42 12.13 -0.57
CA ILE A 94 -3.74 11.52 -0.77
C ILE A 94 -4.68 11.84 0.39
N HIS A 95 -4.23 11.69 1.64
CA HIS A 95 -5.05 12.04 2.82
C HIS A 95 -5.43 13.51 2.83
N GLU A 96 -4.51 14.41 2.46
CA GLU A 96 -4.80 15.85 2.29
C GLU A 96 -5.89 16.08 1.23
N ALA A 97 -5.77 15.45 0.06
CA ALA A 97 -6.76 15.55 -1.02
C ALA A 97 -8.14 15.00 -0.63
N LEU A 98 -8.17 14.04 0.30
CA LEU A 98 -9.39 13.45 0.86
C LEU A 98 -9.94 14.24 2.06
N GLY A 99 -9.22 15.27 2.53
CA GLY A 99 -9.60 16.12 3.65
C GLY A 99 -9.17 15.61 5.03
N ASP A 100 -8.44 14.50 5.12
CA ASP A 100 -7.91 13.95 6.38
C ASP A 100 -6.56 14.59 6.72
N ARG A 101 -6.63 15.84 7.19
CA ARG A 101 -5.45 16.66 7.51
C ARG A 101 -4.67 16.14 8.71
N ASP A 102 -5.35 15.53 9.68
CA ASP A 102 -4.70 14.99 10.87
C ASP A 102 -3.83 13.79 10.49
N ARG A 103 -4.35 12.87 9.65
CA ARG A 103 -3.55 11.75 9.15
C ARG A 103 -2.42 12.21 8.24
N ALA A 104 -2.67 13.19 7.37
CA ALA A 104 -1.63 13.75 6.51
C ALA A 104 -0.48 14.37 7.33
N ARG A 105 -0.78 15.07 8.43
CA ARG A 105 0.22 15.62 9.36
C ARG A 105 1.05 14.51 10.01
N GLU A 106 0.40 13.48 10.57
CA GLU A 106 1.10 12.36 11.21
C GLU A 106 2.09 11.67 10.25
N LEU A 107 1.69 11.49 8.99
CA LEU A 107 2.57 10.88 7.99
C LEU A 107 3.77 11.78 7.63
N ARG A 108 3.59 13.10 7.63
CA ARG A 108 4.68 14.06 7.42
C ARG A 108 5.63 14.14 8.62
N GLU A 109 5.12 13.99 9.84
CA GLU A 109 5.96 13.87 11.05
C GLU A 109 6.82 12.61 10.98
N ARG A 110 6.21 11.45 10.66
CA ARG A 110 6.94 10.20 10.44
C ARG A 110 8.00 10.28 9.33
N LEU A 111 7.76 11.09 8.30
CA LEU A 111 8.72 11.35 7.22
C LEU A 111 9.92 12.17 7.71
N ALA A 112 9.68 13.16 8.58
CA ALA A 112 10.73 14.00 9.16
C ALA A 112 11.62 13.19 10.12
N ASP A 113 11.03 12.28 10.90
CA ASP A 113 11.79 11.36 11.77
C ASP A 113 12.74 10.48 10.96
N ASP A 114 12.28 9.93 9.83
CA ASP A 114 13.09 9.11 8.91
C ASP A 114 14.14 9.93 8.12
N ALA A 115 14.15 11.26 8.25
CA ALA A 115 15.16 12.14 7.66
C ALA A 115 16.33 12.45 8.60
N GLY A 116 16.18 12.14 9.89
CA GLY A 116 17.16 12.45 10.94
C GLY A 116 18.14 11.32 11.29
N GLU A 117 17.99 10.13 10.72
CA GLU A 117 18.92 8.98 10.83
C GLU A 117 19.92 8.93 9.69
#